data_AF-A0A1H1LM73-F1
#
_entry.id   AF-A0A1H1LM73-F1
#
_cell.length_a   1.000
_cell.length_b   1.000
_cell.length_c   1.000
_cell.angle_alpha   90.00
_cell.angle_beta   90.00
_cell.angle_gamma   90.00
#
_symmetry.space_group_name_H-M   'P 1'
#
loop_
_entity.id
_entity.type
_entity.pdbx_description
1 polymer ?
#
loop_
_entity_poly.entity_id
_entity_poly.type
_entity_poly.pdbx_seq_one_letter_code
_entity_poly.pdbx_strand_id
1 'polypeptide(L)'
;MSDDAAVPLPIKRPANDIERARRAREEAEIEHALEARMARYERWRSEQRTMIPQAQEALARLLEAALSGTGDGQSEICRDFLLGLWSGQEHLFNLARLRRLEIEQWQDCIAVLQLHQFSLSPIHLCIKDGERIWQQLQTHQRRCDEAPEIADYTSLTAT
;
A
#
# COMPACT_ATOMS: atom_id res chain seq x y z
N MET A 1 -86.62 -19.32 -9.80
CA MET A 1 -86.34 -17.96 -10.30
C MET A 1 -85.04 -17.51 -9.67
N SER A 2 -84.05 -17.32 -10.53
CA SER A 2 -82.69 -16.78 -10.38
C SER A 2 -81.93 -16.98 -9.08
N ASP A 3 -80.99 -17.91 -9.17
CA ASP A 3 -79.76 -17.98 -8.38
C ASP A 3 -78.93 -16.70 -8.66
N ASP A 4 -78.70 -15.91 -7.61
CA ASP A 4 -77.91 -14.68 -7.68
C ASP A 4 -76.42 -15.05 -7.67
N ALA A 5 -75.91 -15.41 -8.85
CA ALA A 5 -74.51 -15.76 -9.06
C ALA A 5 -73.65 -14.49 -8.95
N ALA A 6 -73.22 -14.18 -7.73
CA ALA A 6 -72.18 -13.18 -7.47
C ALA A 6 -70.90 -13.55 -8.24
N VAL A 7 -70.63 -12.84 -9.33
CA VAL A 7 -69.37 -12.97 -10.08
C VAL A 7 -68.24 -12.45 -9.20
N PRO A 8 -67.23 -13.27 -8.83
CA PRO A 8 -66.08 -12.77 -8.12
C PRO A 8 -65.26 -11.91 -9.08
N LEU A 9 -65.18 -10.61 -8.83
CA LEU A 9 -64.26 -9.73 -9.55
C LEU A 9 -62.82 -10.23 -9.34
N PRO A 10 -61.97 -10.25 -10.38
CA PRO A 10 -60.58 -10.67 -10.25
C PRO A 10 -59.82 -9.67 -9.38
N ILE A 11 -59.67 -9.99 -8.10
CA ILE A 11 -58.74 -9.29 -7.21
C ILE A 11 -57.34 -9.62 -7.71
N LYS A 12 -56.71 -8.70 -8.45
CA LYS A 12 -55.26 -8.72 -8.66
C LYS A 12 -54.61 -8.64 -7.29
N ARG A 13 -54.15 -9.78 -6.76
CA ARG A 13 -53.53 -9.83 -5.42
C ARG A 13 -52.33 -8.87 -5.38
N PRO A 14 -52.24 -7.98 -4.37
CA PRO A 14 -51.20 -6.95 -4.20
C PRO A 14 -49.81 -7.49 -3.78
N ALA A 15 -49.52 -8.77 -4.01
CA ALA A 15 -48.26 -9.40 -3.59
C ALA A 15 -47.07 -8.97 -4.47
N ASN A 16 -47.29 -8.69 -5.77
CA ASN A 16 -46.21 -8.29 -6.69
C ASN A 16 -45.73 -6.84 -6.41
N ASP A 17 -46.64 -5.94 -6.04
CA ASP A 17 -46.32 -4.52 -5.87
C ASP A 17 -45.57 -4.25 -4.56
N ILE A 18 -45.91 -4.96 -3.48
CA ILE A 18 -45.21 -4.87 -2.20
C ILE A 18 -43.79 -5.43 -2.32
N GLU A 19 -43.63 -6.59 -2.99
CA GLU A 19 -42.31 -7.17 -3.24
C GLU A 19 -41.47 -6.33 -4.20
N ARG A 20 -42.08 -5.74 -5.23
CA ARG A 20 -41.41 -4.80 -6.14
C ARG A 20 -40.95 -3.54 -5.41
N ALA A 21 -41.79 -2.97 -4.55
CA ALA A 21 -41.43 -1.81 -3.74
C ALA A 21 -40.31 -2.13 -2.75
N ARG A 22 -40.29 -3.34 -2.18
CA ARG A 22 -39.21 -3.80 -1.30
C ARG A 22 -37.89 -3.96 -2.06
N ARG A 23 -37.90 -4.64 -3.21
CA ARG A 23 -36.71 -4.80 -4.07
C ARG A 23 -36.17 -3.46 -4.53
N ALA A 24 -37.03 -2.54 -4.94
CA ALA A 24 -36.62 -1.19 -5.33
C ALA A 24 -35.95 -0.41 -4.19
N ARG A 25 -36.38 -0.60 -2.93
CA ARG A 25 -35.72 -0.01 -1.76
C ARG A 25 -34.36 -0.66 -1.50
N GLU A 26 -34.30 -1.98 -1.52
CA GLU A 26 -33.04 -2.73 -1.34
C GLU A 26 -32.02 -2.37 -2.45
N GLU A 27 -32.46 -2.25 -3.71
CA GLU A 27 -31.64 -1.80 -4.84
C GLU A 27 -31.14 -0.36 -4.65
N ALA A 28 -32.01 0.56 -4.24
CA ALA A 28 -31.62 1.95 -3.95
C ALA A 28 -30.65 2.05 -2.77
N GLU A 29 -30.81 1.23 -1.73
CA GLU A 29 -29.89 1.15 -0.60
C GLU A 29 -28.50 0.64 -1.05
N ILE A 30 -28.46 -0.37 -1.92
CA ILE A 30 -27.21 -0.88 -2.52
C ILE A 30 -26.56 0.20 -3.39
N GLU A 31 -27.32 0.87 -4.24
CA GLU A 31 -26.84 1.94 -5.11
C GLU A 31 -26.23 3.08 -4.28
N HIS A 32 -26.95 3.57 -3.26
CA HIS A 32 -26.44 4.59 -2.34
C HIS A 32 -25.19 4.13 -1.59
N ALA A 33 -25.10 2.86 -1.18
CA ALA A 33 -23.90 2.32 -0.54
C ALA A 33 -22.70 2.27 -1.50
N LEU A 34 -22.92 1.94 -2.77
CA LEU A 34 -21.90 1.97 -3.82
C LEU A 34 -21.45 3.40 -4.11
N GLU A 35 -22.36 4.35 -4.26
CA GLU A 35 -22.07 5.78 -4.44
C GLU A 35 -21.26 6.32 -3.26
N ALA A 36 -21.66 6.03 -2.02
CA ALA A 36 -20.92 6.46 -0.84
C ALA A 36 -19.51 5.87 -0.80
N ARG A 37 -19.33 4.62 -1.25
CA ARG A 37 -18.01 3.98 -1.34
C ARG A 37 -17.15 4.60 -2.44
N MET A 38 -17.73 4.87 -3.60
CA MET A 38 -17.06 5.57 -4.70
C MET A 38 -16.65 6.99 -4.30
N ALA A 39 -17.53 7.75 -3.65
CA ALA A 39 -17.24 9.11 -3.19
C ALA A 39 -16.13 9.15 -2.13
N ARG A 40 -15.98 8.10 -1.30
CA ARG A 40 -14.82 7.95 -0.40
C ARG A 40 -13.54 7.67 -1.17
N TYR A 41 -13.60 6.79 -2.16
CA TYR A 41 -12.45 6.47 -3.02
C TYR A 41 -11.98 7.67 -3.82
N GLU A 42 -12.89 8.46 -4.39
CA GLU A 42 -12.56 9.67 -5.14
C GLU A 42 -11.93 10.76 -4.27
N ARG A 43 -12.49 11.00 -3.07
CA ARG A 43 -11.89 11.90 -2.09
C ARG A 43 -10.47 11.49 -1.76
N TRP A 44 -10.29 10.24 -1.35
CA TRP A 44 -8.97 9.68 -1.07
C TRP A 44 -8.02 9.83 -2.28
N ARG A 45 -8.48 9.49 -3.50
CA ARG A 45 -7.68 9.61 -4.73
C ARG A 45 -7.27 11.06 -5.02
N SER A 46 -8.14 12.03 -4.73
CA SER A 46 -7.87 13.46 -4.91
C SER A 46 -6.84 13.98 -3.91
N GLU A 47 -6.93 13.56 -2.64
CA GLU A 47 -5.98 13.88 -1.58
C GLU A 47 -4.61 13.26 -1.89
N GLN A 48 -4.57 12.01 -2.38
CA GLN A 48 -3.31 11.38 -2.74
C GLN A 48 -2.60 12.08 -3.90
N ARG A 49 -3.34 12.63 -4.88
CA ARG A 49 -2.75 13.36 -6.01
C ARG A 49 -1.94 14.58 -5.57
N THR A 50 -2.33 15.25 -4.50
CA THR A 50 -1.58 16.40 -3.98
C THR A 50 -0.31 15.97 -3.23
N MET A 51 -0.27 14.73 -2.72
CA MET A 51 0.85 14.16 -1.98
C MET A 51 1.92 13.51 -2.89
N ILE A 52 1.61 13.20 -4.16
CA ILE A 52 2.56 12.55 -5.09
C ILE A 52 3.89 13.29 -5.20
N PRO A 53 3.94 14.62 -5.43
CA PRO A 53 5.22 15.31 -5.59
C PRO A 53 6.09 15.22 -4.33
N GLN A 54 5.48 15.41 -3.16
CA GLN A 54 6.16 15.31 -1.88
C GLN A 54 6.69 13.89 -1.64
N ALA A 55 5.93 12.87 -2.03
CA ALA A 55 6.35 11.48 -1.90
C ALA A 55 7.47 11.12 -2.90
N GLN A 56 7.51 11.73 -4.08
CA GLN A 56 8.64 11.58 -5.02
C GLN A 56 9.92 12.23 -4.47
N GLU A 57 9.81 13.38 -3.82
CA GLU A 57 10.96 14.00 -3.14
C GLU A 57 11.45 13.16 -1.95
N ALA A 58 10.53 12.60 -1.16
CA ALA A 58 10.85 11.66 -0.09
C ALA A 58 11.59 10.43 -0.61
N LEU A 59 11.16 9.89 -1.76
CA LEU A 59 11.83 8.79 -2.42
C LEU A 59 13.27 9.13 -2.83
N ALA A 60 13.50 10.34 -3.36
CA ALA A 60 14.83 10.79 -3.72
C ALA A 60 15.75 10.90 -2.49
N ARG A 61 15.27 11.51 -1.40
CA ARG A 61 16.03 11.59 -0.13
C ARG A 61 16.35 10.21 0.44
N LEU A 62 15.37 9.30 0.40
CA LEU A 62 15.54 7.95 0.91
C LEU A 62 16.57 7.15 0.10
N LEU A 63 16.63 7.37 -1.21
CA LEU A 63 17.66 6.79 -2.07
C LEU A 63 19.06 7.32 -1.77
N GLU A 64 19.19 8.62 -1.57
CA GLU A 64 20.46 9.23 -1.15
C GLU A 64 20.93 8.65 0.18
N ALA A 65 20.03 8.54 1.16
CA ALA A 65 20.33 7.95 2.47
C ALA A 65 20.70 6.46 2.37
N ALA A 66 20.07 5.70 1.48
CA ALA A 66 20.38 4.29 1.27
C ALA A 66 21.74 4.06 0.59
N LEU A 67 22.18 5.01 -0.24
CA LEU A 67 23.44 4.96 -0.99
C LEU A 67 24.64 5.55 -0.23
N SER A 68 24.43 6.51 0.66
CA SER A 68 25.50 7.23 1.37
C SER A 68 26.33 6.33 2.29
N GLY A 69 25.72 5.30 2.89
CA GLY A 69 26.42 4.29 3.68
C GLY A 69 27.13 4.87 4.90
N THR A 70 26.41 5.63 5.73
CA THR A 70 26.97 6.37 6.88
C THR A 70 27.47 5.50 8.04
N GLY A 71 27.28 4.18 8.00
CA GLY A 71 27.76 3.23 9.01
C GLY A 71 26.99 3.23 10.33
N ASP A 72 25.90 4.00 10.42
CA ASP A 72 24.98 4.09 11.57
C ASP A 72 23.89 2.99 11.56
N GLY A 73 23.85 2.17 10.50
CA GLY A 73 22.83 1.15 10.26
C GLY A 73 21.47 1.70 9.79
N GLN A 74 21.29 3.02 9.72
CA GLN A 74 20.06 3.65 9.20
C GLN A 74 20.00 3.51 7.68
N SER A 75 21.12 3.78 6.99
CA SER A 75 21.25 3.56 5.53
C SER A 75 20.89 2.13 5.11
N GLU A 76 21.24 1.13 5.92
CA GLU A 76 20.92 -0.28 5.67
C GLU A 76 19.42 -0.54 5.80
N ILE A 77 18.78 0.01 6.84
CA ILE A 77 17.32 -0.13 7.02
C ILE A 77 16.58 0.51 5.85
N CYS A 78 16.98 1.70 5.41
CA CYS A 78 16.40 2.38 4.24
C CYS A 78 16.60 1.56 2.95
N ARG A 79 17.79 0.96 2.77
CA ARG A 79 18.10 0.10 1.63
C ARG A 79 17.23 -1.17 1.60
N ASP A 80 17.16 -1.89 2.72
CA ASP A 80 16.37 -3.11 2.84
C ASP A 80 14.89 -2.83 2.59
N PHE A 81 14.39 -1.68 3.09
CA PHE A 81 13.02 -1.24 2.85
C PHE A 81 12.74 -1.02 1.36
N LEU A 82 13.62 -0.30 0.65
CA LEU A 82 13.49 -0.03 -0.79
C LEU A 82 13.59 -1.29 -1.65
N LEU A 83 14.46 -2.25 -1.27
CA LEU A 83 14.59 -3.53 -1.97
C LEU A 83 13.39 -4.45 -1.71
N GLY A 84 12.84 -4.43 -0.49
CA GLY A 84 11.61 -5.12 -0.15
C GLY A 84 10.39 -4.57 -0.89
N LEU A 85 10.33 -3.26 -1.14
CA LEU A 85 9.29 -2.66 -1.99
C LEU A 85 9.41 -3.06 -3.46
N TRP A 86 10.64 -3.26 -3.96
CA TRP A 86 10.88 -3.64 -5.34
C TRP A 86 10.62 -5.12 -5.61
N SER A 87 10.97 -5.97 -4.66
CA SER A 87 10.96 -7.43 -4.83
C SER A 87 10.47 -8.11 -3.56
N GLY A 88 9.25 -7.77 -3.11
CA GLY A 88 8.71 -8.25 -1.82
C GLY A 88 8.57 -9.77 -1.66
N GLN A 89 8.76 -10.55 -2.74
CA GLN A 89 8.85 -12.01 -2.71
C GLN A 89 10.28 -12.52 -2.44
N GLU A 90 11.30 -11.76 -2.81
CA GLU A 90 12.71 -12.14 -2.69
C GLU A 90 13.39 -11.46 -1.49
N HIS A 91 12.89 -10.29 -1.07
CA HIS A 91 13.43 -9.51 0.05
C HIS A 91 12.34 -9.21 1.07
N LEU A 92 12.30 -10.01 2.14
CA LEU A 92 11.39 -9.79 3.27
C LEU A 92 11.93 -8.67 4.16
N PHE A 93 11.18 -7.57 4.26
CA PHE A 93 11.53 -6.47 5.15
C PHE A 93 10.78 -6.55 6.48
N ASN A 94 11.52 -6.47 7.60
CA ASN A 94 10.91 -6.40 8.93
C ASN A 94 10.50 -4.96 9.27
N LEU A 95 9.20 -4.69 9.26
CA LEU A 95 8.62 -3.37 9.59
C LEU A 95 9.03 -2.84 10.98
N ALA A 96 9.37 -3.71 11.93
CA ALA A 96 9.85 -3.26 13.25
C ALA A 96 11.17 -2.50 13.17
N ARG A 97 11.99 -2.71 12.12
CA ARG A 97 13.25 -1.98 11.91
C ARG A 97 13.03 -0.50 11.67
N LEU A 98 11.86 -0.09 11.16
CA LEU A 98 11.51 1.32 10.98
C LEU A 98 11.56 2.13 12.28
N ARG A 99 11.38 1.48 13.45
CA ARG A 99 11.47 2.15 14.76
C ARG A 99 12.86 2.65 15.12
N ARG A 100 13.90 2.21 14.40
CA ARG A 100 15.30 2.61 14.61
C ARG A 100 15.71 3.79 13.75
N LEU A 101 14.87 4.19 12.79
CA LEU A 101 15.13 5.32 11.91
C LEU A 101 14.90 6.63 12.64
N GLU A 102 15.65 7.66 12.24
CA GLU A 102 15.31 9.04 12.56
C GLU A 102 13.94 9.42 12.01
N ILE A 103 13.30 10.39 12.65
CA ILE A 103 11.91 10.75 12.36
C ILE A 103 11.69 11.16 10.90
N GLU A 104 12.68 11.83 10.29
CA GLU A 104 12.63 12.29 8.90
C GLU A 104 12.67 11.11 7.93
N GLN A 105 13.59 10.15 8.15
CA GLN A 105 13.71 8.94 7.35
C GLN A 105 12.50 8.03 7.51
N TRP A 106 11.96 7.94 8.73
CA TRP A 106 10.71 7.22 8.98
C TRP A 106 9.54 7.84 8.20
N GLN A 107 9.39 9.17 8.23
CA GLN A 107 8.35 9.87 7.47
C GLN A 107 8.50 9.65 5.98
N ASP A 108 9.74 9.69 5.47
CA ASP A 108 10.03 9.43 4.06
C ASP A 108 9.66 7.98 3.67
N CYS A 109 9.95 6.99 4.51
CA CYS A 109 9.49 5.60 4.30
C CYS A 109 7.96 5.50 4.17
N ILE A 110 7.20 6.19 5.04
CA ILE A 110 5.73 6.16 5.00
C ILE A 110 5.20 6.86 3.73
N ALA A 111 5.77 8.00 3.35
CA ALA A 111 5.38 8.71 2.12
C ALA A 111 5.64 7.85 0.87
N VAL A 112 6.78 7.16 0.82
CA VAL A 112 7.13 6.22 -0.25
C VAL A 112 6.19 5.02 -0.29
N LEU A 113 5.78 4.49 0.86
CA LEU A 113 4.82 3.39 0.94
C LEU A 113 3.44 3.81 0.41
N GLN A 114 3.00 5.02 0.75
CA GLN A 114 1.75 5.60 0.23
C GLN A 114 1.83 5.81 -1.29
N LEU A 115 2.96 6.29 -1.80
CA LEU A 115 3.20 6.42 -3.24
C LEU A 115 3.14 5.06 -3.94
N HIS A 116 3.75 4.02 -3.36
CA HIS A 116 3.69 2.66 -3.90
C HIS A 116 2.25 2.11 -3.91
N GLN A 117 1.46 2.36 -2.86
CA GLN A 117 0.05 1.92 -2.80
C GLN A 117 -0.83 2.63 -3.84
N PHE A 118 -0.54 3.89 -4.15
CA PHE A 118 -1.29 4.66 -5.15
C PHE A 118 -0.84 4.39 -6.59
N SER A 119 0.45 4.20 -6.79
CA SER A 119 1.03 3.98 -8.11
C SER A 119 0.63 2.60 -8.62
N LEU A 120 -0.19 2.57 -9.68
CA LEU A 120 -0.45 1.35 -10.44
C LEU A 120 0.80 0.81 -11.14
N SER A 121 1.86 1.61 -11.18
CA SER A 121 3.17 1.26 -11.74
C SER A 121 4.18 0.95 -10.64
N PRO A 122 5.13 0.02 -10.88
CA PRO A 122 6.24 -0.22 -9.97
C PRO A 122 7.01 1.07 -9.63
N ILE A 123 7.38 1.22 -8.36
CA ILE A 123 7.97 2.47 -7.85
C ILE A 123 9.32 2.83 -8.50
N HIS A 124 10.06 1.84 -9.02
CA HIS A 124 11.30 2.08 -9.75
C HIS A 124 11.08 2.83 -11.07
N LEU A 125 9.86 2.82 -11.64
CA LEU A 125 9.52 3.61 -12.83
C LEU A 125 9.16 5.06 -12.52
N CYS A 126 8.93 5.39 -11.24
CA CYS A 126 8.64 6.76 -10.82
C CYS A 126 9.90 7.65 -10.84
N ILE A 127 11.08 7.07 -11.09
CA ILE A 127 12.36 7.76 -11.09
C ILE A 127 13.07 7.48 -12.41
N LYS A 128 13.72 8.51 -12.95
CA LYS A 128 14.61 8.38 -14.10
C LYS A 128 15.78 7.45 -13.77
N ASP A 129 16.03 6.47 -14.62
CA ASP A 129 17.08 5.45 -14.44
C ASP A 129 16.90 4.55 -13.20
N GLY A 130 15.67 4.39 -12.70
CA GLY A 130 15.38 3.61 -11.48
C GLY A 130 15.92 2.18 -11.53
N GLU A 131 15.84 1.48 -12.66
CA GLU A 131 16.42 0.13 -12.79
C GLU A 131 17.92 0.09 -12.41
N ARG A 132 18.70 1.07 -12.89
CA ARG A 132 20.13 1.18 -12.60
C ARG A 132 20.38 1.49 -11.12
N ILE A 133 19.56 2.36 -10.53
CA ILE A 133 19.67 2.73 -9.11
C ILE A 133 19.37 1.53 -8.23
N TRP A 134 18.35 0.73 -8.55
CA TRP A 134 18.00 -0.47 -7.79
C TRP A 134 19.06 -1.57 -7.90
N GLN A 135 19.69 -1.75 -9.07
CA GLN A 135 20.85 -2.63 -9.21
C GLN A 135 22.05 -2.16 -8.35
N GLN A 136 22.25 -0.84 -8.22
CA GLN A 136 23.28 -0.28 -7.33
C GLN A 136 22.96 -0.56 -5.86
N LEU A 137 21.71 -0.41 -5.44
CA LEU A 137 21.28 -0.76 -4.07
C LEU A 137 21.55 -2.24 -3.77
N GLN A 138 21.19 -3.14 -4.69
CA GLN A 138 21.41 -4.57 -4.51
C GLN A 138 22.91 -4.93 -4.44
N THR A 139 23.75 -4.24 -5.22
CA THR A 139 25.21 -4.41 -5.16
C THR A 139 25.78 -3.91 -3.82
N HIS A 140 25.27 -2.78 -3.32
CA HIS A 140 25.66 -2.24 -2.02
C HIS A 140 25.22 -3.13 -0.85
N GLN A 141 24.03 -3.72 -0.92
CA GLN A 141 23.55 -4.68 0.07
C GLN A 141 24.47 -5.90 0.14
N ARG A 142 24.78 -6.52 -1.00
CA ARG A 142 25.71 -7.67 -1.07
C ARG A 142 27.08 -7.36 -0.50
N ARG A 143 27.63 -6.16 -0.73
CA ARG A 143 28.91 -5.75 -0.14
C ARG A 143 28.87 -5.57 1.38
N CYS A 144 27.73 -5.14 1.93
CA CYS A 144 27.53 -5.06 3.38
C CYS A 144 27.34 -6.46 3.99
N ASP A 145 26.66 -7.38 3.28
CA ASP A 145 26.50 -8.78 3.70
C ASP A 145 27.82 -9.58 3.59
N GLU A 146 28.66 -9.26 2.60
CA GLU A 146 29.99 -9.87 2.38
C GLU A 146 31.11 -9.22 3.21
N ALA A 147 30.84 -8.14 3.96
CA ALA A 147 31.82 -7.59 4.89
C ALA A 147 32.14 -8.68 5.92
N PRO A 148 33.40 -9.14 6.03
CA PRO A 148 33.72 -10.25 6.91
C PRO A 148 33.39 -9.84 8.33
N GLU A 149 32.53 -10.63 8.96
CA GLU A 149 32.45 -10.73 10.41
C GLU A 149 33.89 -10.92 10.90
N ILE A 150 34.54 -9.86 11.39
CA ILE A 150 35.81 -9.97 12.09
C ILE A 150 35.47 -10.65 13.42
N ALA A 151 35.28 -11.96 13.36
CA ALA A 151 35.21 -12.85 14.50
C ALA A 151 36.65 -13.07 14.97
N ASP A 152 37.24 -12.04 15.58
CA ASP A 152 38.52 -12.12 16.26
C ASP A 152 38.34 -11.65 17.70
N TYR A 153 37.72 -12.52 18.52
CA TYR A 153 37.63 -12.35 19.97
C TYR A 153 37.63 -13.69 20.74
N THR A 154 38.39 -14.69 20.27
CA THR A 154 38.64 -15.90 21.09
C THR A 154 40.11 -16.31 21.12
N SER A 155 41.00 -15.32 21.26
CA SER A 155 42.37 -15.55 21.71
C SER A 155 42.75 -14.43 22.67
N LEU A 156 42.29 -14.49 23.94
CA LEU A 156 42.90 -13.83 25.11
C LEU A 156 42.04 -14.05 26.36
N THR A 157 42.14 -15.25 26.92
CA THR A 157 42.14 -15.64 28.36
C THR A 157 42.14 -17.18 28.34
N ALA A 158 43.01 -17.93 29.00
CA ALA A 158 43.86 -17.65 30.13
C ALA A 158 45.12 -18.53 30.07
N THR A 159 46.14 -17.98 30.73
CA THR A 159 47.42 -18.57 31.13
C THR A 159 47.25 -19.80 32.01
#